data_AF-A0A819Z8L6-F1
#
_entry.id   AF-A0A819Z8L6-F1
#
_cell.length_a   1.000
_cell.length_b   1.000
_cell.length_c   1.000
_cell.angle_alpha   90.00
_cell.angle_beta   90.00
_cell.angle_gamma   90.00
#
_symmetry.space_group_name_H-M   'P 1'
#
loop_
_entity.id
_entity.type
_entity.pdbx_description
1 polymer ?
#
loop_
_entity_poly.entity_id
_entity_poly.type
_entity_poly.pdbx_seq_one_letter_code
_entity_poly.pdbx_strand_id
1 'polypeptide(L)' 'DRKSNPYCQLCLFSFDHLSNKLNFKTDIKKQTLNPQFNQEFIYKNIQLKNLIKKTLQITVYDKDFGKKDNFIGN' A
#
# COMPACT_ATOMS: atom_id res chain seq x y z
N ASP A 1 18.97 -8.57 -16.58
CA ASP A 1 17.62 -8.38 -16.01
C ASP A 1 17.69 -7.93 -14.55
N ARG A 2 17.49 -6.64 -14.27
CA ARG A 2 17.43 -6.15 -12.87
C ARG A 2 16.06 -6.52 -12.31
N LYS A 3 16.02 -7.35 -11.26
CA LYS A 3 14.79 -7.66 -10.53
C LYS A 3 14.51 -6.60 -9.48
N SER A 4 13.23 -6.29 -9.25
CA SER A 4 12.77 -5.37 -8.21
C SER A 4 12.60 -6.05 -6.85
N ASN A 5 12.49 -5.26 -5.79
CA ASN A 5 12.10 -5.65 -4.44
C ASN A 5 10.71 -5.08 -4.10
N PRO A 6 9.64 -5.59 -4.73
CA PRO A 6 8.31 -5.01 -4.58
C PRO A 6 7.74 -5.14 -3.16
N TYR A 7 7.03 -4.09 -2.74
CA TYR A 7 6.10 -4.09 -1.61
C TYR A 7 4.87 -3.23 -1.94
N CYS A 8 3.74 -3.53 -1.30
CA CYS A 8 2.52 -2.75 -1.41
C CYS A 8 2.34 -1.86 -0.17
N GLN A 9 1.91 -0.62 -0.39
CA GLN A 9 1.40 0.28 0.63
C GLN A 9 -0.11 0.44 0.42
N LEU A 10 -0.88 0.15 1.45
CA LEU A 10 -2.34 0.29 1.46
C LEU A 10 -2.70 1.54 2.27
N CYS A 11 -3.39 2.49 1.65
CA CYS A 11 -3.80 3.73 2.27
C CYS A 11 -5.32 3.86 2.21
N LEU A 12 -5.98 3.83 3.37
CA LEU A 12 -7.39 4.16 3.49
C LEU A 12 -7.54 5.62 3.90
N PHE A 13 -8.20 6.42 3.06
CA PHE A 13 -8.38 7.85 3.29
C PHE A 13 -9.78 8.32 2.92
N SER A 14 -10.16 9.51 3.37
CA SER A 14 -11.37 10.20 2.94
C SER A 14 -11.00 11.52 2.29
N PHE A 15 -11.71 11.92 1.23
CA PHE A 15 -11.46 13.18 0.53
C PHE A 15 -11.59 14.40 1.46
N ASP A 16 -12.54 14.35 2.40
CA ASP A 16 -12.82 15.45 3.34
C ASP A 16 -11.78 15.52 4.48
N HIS A 17 -11.02 14.44 4.70
CA HIS A 17 -10.09 14.30 5.84
C HIS A 17 -8.80 13.59 5.42
N LEU A 18 -8.05 14.21 4.51
CA LEU A 18 -6.78 13.70 3.99
C LEU A 18 -5.67 13.56 5.05
N SER A 19 -5.84 14.12 6.25
CA SER A 19 -4.94 13.92 7.39
C SER A 19 -5.15 12.60 8.12
N ASN A 20 -6.35 12.01 8.06
CA ASN A 20 -6.71 10.77 8.75
C ASN A 20 -6.51 9.53 7.85
N LYS A 21 -5.29 9.39 7.32
CA LYS A 21 -4.89 8.27 6.47
C LYS A 21 -4.46 7.09 7.33
N LEU A 22 -5.08 5.94 7.15
CA LEU A 22 -4.66 4.69 7.78
C LEU A 22 -3.81 3.91 6.79
N ASN A 23 -2.53 3.71 7.14
CA ASN A 23 -1.54 3.10 6.25
C ASN A 23 -1.12 1.72 6.76
N PHE A 24 -1.12 0.74 5.87
CA PHE A 24 -0.47 -0.54 6.05
C PHE A 24 0.59 -0.74 4.98
N LYS A 25 1.58 -1.60 5.26
CA LYS A 25 2.60 -2.03 4.29
C LYS A 25 2.74 -3.54 4.36
N THR A 26 2.91 -4.16 3.20
CA THR A 26 3.32 -5.56 3.12
C THR A 26 4.81 -5.71 3.43
N ASP A 27 5.23 -6.96 3.56
CA ASP A 27 6.64 -7.31 3.51
C ASP A 27 7.21 -7.00 2.13
N ILE A 28 8.52 -6.72 2.10
CA ILE A 28 9.28 -6.56 0.87
C ILE A 28 9.63 -7.95 0.33
N LYS A 29 9.22 -8.24 -0.90
CA LYS A 29 9.61 -9.47 -1.60
C LYS A 29 10.86 -9.19 -2.42
N LYS A 30 11.97 -9.85 -2.09
CA LYS A 30 13.28 -9.55 -2.70
C LYS A 30 13.37 -10.14 -4.12
N GLN A 31 13.96 -9.36 -5.03
CA GLN A 31 14.39 -9.79 -6.36
C GLN A 31 13.33 -10.61 -7.13
N THR A 32 12.11 -10.07 -7.27
CA THR A 32 11.03 -10.72 -8.01
C THR A 32 10.19 -9.70 -8.77
N LEU A 33 9.70 -10.08 -9.96
CA LEU A 33 8.69 -9.34 -10.72
C LEU A 33 7.27 -9.92 -10.53
N ASN A 34 7.16 -11.07 -9.84
CA ASN A 34 5.89 -11.76 -9.57
C ASN A 34 5.78 -12.02 -8.05
N PRO A 35 5.62 -10.97 -7.23
CA PRO A 35 5.52 -11.14 -5.78
C PRO A 35 4.20 -11.80 -5.39
N GLN A 36 4.26 -12.70 -4.40
CA GLN A 36 3.09 -13.15 -3.65
C GLN A 36 3.19 -12.62 -2.22
N PHE A 37 2.27 -11.72 -1.86
CA PHE A 37 2.25 -11.12 -0.53
C PHE A 37 1.48 -11.98 0.47
N ASN A 38 0.26 -12.40 0.11
CA ASN A 38 -0.63 -13.21 0.94
C ASN A 38 -0.81 -12.67 2.38
N GLN A 39 -0.80 -11.34 2.53
CA GLN A 39 -1.00 -10.64 3.80
C GLN A 39 -2.39 -10.01 3.85
N GLU A 40 -3.03 -10.12 5.01
CA GLU A 40 -4.35 -9.56 5.27
C GLU A 40 -4.23 -8.31 6.17
N PHE A 41 -5.02 -7.29 5.87
CA PHE A 41 -5.09 -6.06 6.66
C PHE A 41 -6.54 -5.73 7.00
N ILE A 42 -6.80 -5.41 8.27
CA ILE A 42 -8.14 -5.14 8.78
C ILE A 42 -8.23 -3.70 9.28
N TYR A 43 -9.09 -2.90 8.65
CA TYR A 43 -9.46 -1.59 9.15
C TYR A 43 -10.68 -1.70 10.08
N LYS A 44 -10.45 -1.59 11.38
CA LYS A 44 -11.51 -1.71 12.40
C LYS A 44 -12.34 -0.43 12.51
N ASN A 45 -13.55 -0.57 13.04
CA ASN A 45 -14.43 0.53 13.45
C ASN A 45 -14.88 1.48 12.32
N ILE A 46 -15.02 0.96 11.09
CA ILE A 46 -15.59 1.74 10.00
C ILE A 46 -17.11 1.54 9.96
N GLN A 47 -17.86 2.62 10.17
CA GLN A 47 -19.31 2.61 10.02
C GLN A 47 -19.70 2.59 8.54
N LEU A 48 -20.76 1.84 8.20
CA LEU A 48 -21.25 1.71 6.82
C LEU A 48 -21.49 3.06 6.14
N LYS A 49 -22.10 4.02 6.84
CA LYS A 49 -22.35 5.38 6.34
C LYS A 49 -21.08 6.14 5.93
N ASN A 50 -19.93 5.79 6.51
CA ASN A 50 -18.65 6.43 6.22
C ASN A 50 -17.92 5.75 5.05
N LEU A 51 -18.29 4.51 4.67
CA LEU A 51 -17.61 3.77 3.60
C LEU A 51 -17.71 4.47 2.26
N ILE A 52 -18.85 5.12 1.96
CA ILE A 52 -19.06 5.82 0.69
C ILE A 52 -18.09 6.99 0.47
N LYS A 53 -17.54 7.54 1.56
CA LYS A 53 -16.58 8.65 1.53
C LYS A 53 -15.13 8.20 1.65
N LYS A 54 -14.87 6.89 1.66
CA LYS A 54 -13.55 6.31 1.86
C LYS A 54 -13.03 5.69 0.57
N THR A 55 -11.75 5.90 0.31
CA THR A 55 -11.01 5.32 -0.80
C THR A 55 -9.87 4.48 -0.23
N LEU A 56 -9.79 3.22 -0.64
CA LEU A 56 -8.63 2.37 -0.41
C LEU A 56 -7.73 2.46 -1.64
N GLN A 57 -6.57 3.09 -1.49
CA GLN A 57 -5.54 3.12 -2.53
C GLN A 57 -4.46 2.10 -2.19
N ILE A 58 -4.06 1.30 -3.17
CA ILE A 58 -2.99 0.32 -3.04
C ILE A 58 -1.90 0.72 -4.01
N THR A 59 -0.73 1.08 -3.50
CA THR A 59 0.41 1.50 -4.30
C THR A 59 1.55 0.49 -4.19
N VAL A 60 2.09 0.07 -5.32
CA VAL A 60 3.25 -0.81 -5.39
C VAL A 60 4.52 0.04 -5.54
N TYR A 61 5.53 -0.30 -4.75
CA TYR A 61 6.84 0.35 -4.76
C TYR A 61 7.95 -0.68 -4.90
N ASP A 62 9.07 -0.29 -5.49
CA ASP A 62 10.34 -1.01 -5.48
C ASP A 62 11.23 -0.48 -4.35
N LYS A 63 11.61 -1.34 -3.40
CA LYS A 63 12.53 -0.98 -2.32
C LYS A 63 13.99 -0.98 -2.82
N ASP A 64 14.60 0.20 -2.87
CA ASP A 64 16.03 0.35 -3.11
C ASP A 64 16.79 0.61 -1.80
N PHE A 65 18.01 0.07 -1.68
CA PHE A 65 18.87 0.33 -0.52
C PHE A 65 19.59 1.67 -0.66
N GLY A 66 19.51 2.52 0.37
CA GLY A 66 20.20 3.82 0.40
C GLY A 66 19.63 4.88 -0.55
N LYS A 67 18.46 4.63 -1.17
CA LYS A 67 17.75 5.58 -2.04
C LYS A 67 16.27 5.63 -1.68
N LYS A 68 15.57 6.61 -2.26
CA LYS A 68 14.11 6.68 -2.18
C LYS A 68 13.49 5.51 -2.96
N ASP A 69 12.43 4.95 -2.39
CA ASP A 69 11.69 3.82 -2.99
C ASP A 69 11.04 4.26 -4.31
N ASN A 70 11.19 3.46 -5.37
CA ASN A 70 10.67 3.80 -6.69
C ASN A 70 9.20 3.44 -6.76
N PHE A 71 8.37 4.37 -7.22
CA PHE A 71 6.96 4.10 -7.50
C PHE A 71 6.83 3.20 -8.73
N ILE A 72 6.00 2.15 -8.63
CA ILE A 72 5.68 1.26 -9.74
C ILE A 72 4.28 1.57 -10.29
N GLY A 73 3.27 1.67 -9.43
CA GLY A 73 1.87 1.88 -9.85
C GLY A 73 0.88 1.89 -8.68
N ASN A 74 -0.35 2.35 -8.91
CA ASN A 74 -1.43 2.37 -7.92
C ASN A 74 -2.82 2.18 -8.54
#